data_AF-A0A1F9S619-F1
#
_entry.id   AF-A0A1F9S619-F1
#
_cell.length_a   1.000
_cell.length_b   1.000
_cell.length_c   1.000
_cell.angle_alpha   90.00
_cell.angle_beta   90.00
_cell.angle_gamma   90.00
#
_symmetry.space_group_name_H-M   'P 1'
#
loop_
_entity.id
_entity.type
_entity.pdbx_description
1 polymer ?
#
loop_
_entity_poly.entity_id
_entity_poly.type
_entity_poly.pdbx_seq_one_letter_code
_entity_poly.pdbx_strand_id
1 'polypeptide(L)'
;MFFWEIGLSHFLALWFLSAHPALLPAQPPVPAGPAAPAAAEAAAPAAADEPAPPEHPCAEFSAKLCQKTRDPLDMLLCMKRNSDGLSPACQEELRAQWQANPCQPDAAMFCKGAKDPESLQRCWIEHLDEISSPCLNFLRETNFPKKLCRDDAKKLCPAAQGRGEKQECLLKKLSALSPKCRTILSRYTEEHPCRVDKEFYCKDAGDNALGLLRCLDRNRDKVTPACLEHAKNLSDQQPCLRDFKKLCKDASIDEAKSCLQEHGDALSPACRQSLIQKKKARGGKGRGRGGKRKRPDRPPK
;
A
#
# COMPACT_ATOMS: atom_id res chain seq x y z
N MET A 1 23.38 -0.52 -6.60
CA MET A 1 23.11 0.92 -6.50
C MET A 1 22.57 1.39 -7.85
N PHE A 2 21.61 2.32 -7.86
CA PHE A 2 20.79 2.80 -9.00
C PHE A 2 19.62 1.90 -9.42
N PHE A 3 18.42 2.19 -8.91
CA PHE A 3 17.12 2.02 -9.57
C PHE A 3 16.00 2.43 -8.57
N TRP A 4 15.91 3.72 -8.19
CA TRP A 4 14.70 4.19 -7.47
C TRP A 4 14.44 5.70 -7.53
N GLU A 5 14.57 6.35 -8.69
CA GLU A 5 14.22 7.78 -8.84
C GLU A 5 13.00 8.07 -9.74
N ILE A 6 12.32 7.07 -10.29
CA ILE A 6 11.24 7.32 -11.28
C ILE A 6 9.86 7.57 -10.62
N GLY A 7 9.71 7.36 -9.30
CA GLY A 7 8.39 7.39 -8.64
C GLY A 7 7.87 8.76 -8.20
N LEU A 8 8.74 9.76 -7.99
CA LEU A 8 8.33 11.04 -7.37
C LEU A 8 8.00 12.14 -8.40
N SER A 9 8.59 12.09 -9.60
CA SER A 9 8.40 13.14 -10.62
C SER A 9 7.03 13.10 -11.31
N HIS A 10 6.37 11.94 -11.37
CA HIS A 10 5.00 11.85 -11.92
C HIS A 10 3.94 12.43 -10.98
N PHE A 11 4.18 12.43 -9.67
CA PHE A 11 3.22 12.94 -8.68
C PHE A 11 3.13 14.47 -8.65
N LEU A 12 4.21 15.18 -8.98
CA LEU A 12 4.21 16.66 -9.04
C LEU A 12 3.59 17.21 -10.34
N ALA A 13 3.71 16.48 -11.46
CA ALA A 13 3.18 16.91 -12.75
C ALA A 13 1.64 16.98 -12.75
N LEU A 14 0.97 16.00 -12.14
CA LEU A 14 -0.50 15.96 -12.10
C LEU A 14 -1.13 16.98 -11.14
N TRP A 15 -0.39 17.44 -10.13
CA TRP A 15 -0.90 18.45 -9.19
C TRP A 15 -0.80 19.88 -9.75
N PHE A 16 0.22 20.17 -10.55
CA PHE A 16 0.42 21.51 -11.13
C PHE A 16 -0.53 21.82 -12.31
N LEU A 17 -0.96 20.81 -13.06
CA LEU A 17 -1.82 20.99 -14.25
C LEU A 17 -3.27 21.40 -13.92
N SER A 18 -3.72 21.27 -12.67
CA SER A 18 -5.09 21.63 -12.28
C SER A 18 -5.21 23.02 -11.63
N ALA A 19 -4.10 23.73 -11.37
CA ALA A 19 -4.12 24.97 -10.59
C ALA A 19 -3.86 26.28 -11.38
N HIS A 20 -3.33 26.24 -12.61
CA HIS A 20 -3.01 27.44 -13.38
C HIS A 20 -3.16 27.22 -14.90
N PRO A 21 -4.20 27.74 -15.58
CA PRO A 21 -4.36 27.62 -17.04
C PRO A 21 -3.52 28.61 -17.86
N ALA A 22 -2.58 29.36 -17.26
CA ALA A 22 -1.80 30.36 -17.98
C ALA A 22 -0.34 30.34 -17.53
N LEU A 23 0.51 29.65 -18.29
CA LEU A 23 1.95 29.91 -18.49
C LEU A 23 2.55 28.75 -19.31
N LEU A 24 2.28 28.75 -20.62
CA LEU A 24 3.07 27.95 -21.56
C LEU A 24 4.38 28.70 -21.86
N PRO A 25 5.55 28.05 -21.78
CA PRO A 25 6.81 28.67 -22.19
C PRO A 25 6.80 28.94 -23.70
N ALA A 26 7.32 30.11 -24.07
CA ALA A 26 7.46 30.55 -25.46
C ALA A 26 8.26 29.54 -26.28
N GLN A 27 7.66 29.08 -27.39
CA GLN A 27 8.35 28.19 -28.32
C GLN A 27 9.43 28.95 -29.12
N PRO A 28 10.58 28.30 -29.44
CA PRO A 28 11.59 28.88 -30.30
C PRO A 28 11.11 29.03 -31.75
N PRO A 29 11.68 29.98 -32.51
CA PRO A 29 11.25 30.28 -33.88
C PRO A 29 11.57 29.12 -34.84
N VAL A 30 10.55 28.69 -35.59
CA VAL A 30 10.66 27.66 -36.64
C VAL A 30 11.25 28.30 -37.91
N PRO A 31 12.27 27.69 -38.56
CA PRO A 31 12.83 28.22 -39.81
C PRO A 31 11.87 28.06 -40.99
N ALA A 32 11.81 29.11 -41.81
CA ALA A 32 10.93 29.23 -42.98
C ALA A 32 11.30 28.24 -44.11
N GLY A 33 10.38 27.34 -44.42
CA GLY A 33 10.43 26.49 -45.61
C GLY A 33 9.69 27.11 -46.81
N PRO A 34 10.00 26.66 -48.04
CA PRO A 34 9.53 27.29 -49.28
C PRO A 34 8.02 27.09 -49.53
N ALA A 35 7.45 28.12 -50.16
CA ALA A 35 6.03 28.29 -50.45
C ALA A 35 5.43 27.14 -51.28
N ALA A 36 4.37 26.54 -50.74
CA ALA A 36 3.48 25.64 -51.46
C ALA A 36 2.38 26.43 -52.21
N PRO A 37 1.91 25.96 -53.38
CA PRO A 37 0.91 26.62 -54.19
C PRO A 37 -0.50 26.55 -53.56
N ALA A 38 -1.27 27.61 -53.81
CA ALA A 38 -2.64 27.80 -53.39
C ALA A 38 -3.55 26.61 -53.77
N ALA A 39 -4.02 25.89 -52.77
CA ALA A 39 -5.06 24.88 -52.88
C ALA A 39 -6.40 25.48 -52.47
N ALA A 40 -7.42 25.09 -53.22
CA ALA A 40 -8.77 25.61 -53.21
C ALA A 40 -9.44 25.59 -51.83
N GLU A 41 -10.21 26.65 -51.58
CA GLU A 41 -11.12 26.87 -50.46
C GLU A 41 -12.25 25.84 -50.51
N ALA A 42 -12.00 24.66 -49.94
CA ALA A 42 -13.04 23.67 -49.66
C ALA A 42 -13.77 24.12 -48.38
N ALA A 43 -15.06 24.40 -48.52
CA ALA A 43 -15.95 24.73 -47.42
C ALA A 43 -15.79 23.74 -46.26
N ALA A 44 -15.40 24.25 -45.09
CA ALA A 44 -15.30 23.47 -43.87
C ALA A 44 -16.66 22.81 -43.58
N PRO A 45 -16.73 21.50 -43.33
CA PRO A 45 -17.96 20.89 -42.85
C PRO A 45 -18.33 21.54 -41.52
N ALA A 46 -19.61 21.95 -41.41
CA ALA A 46 -20.19 22.45 -40.18
C ALA A 46 -19.76 21.54 -39.01
N ALA A 47 -19.15 22.14 -37.99
CA ALA A 47 -18.74 21.43 -36.78
C ALA A 47 -19.95 20.70 -36.22
N ALA A 48 -19.96 19.37 -36.38
CA ALA A 48 -20.92 18.52 -35.70
C ALA A 48 -20.69 18.73 -34.19
N ASP A 49 -21.76 19.08 -33.47
CA ASP A 49 -21.77 19.20 -32.01
C ASP A 49 -21.00 18.03 -31.39
N GLU A 50 -19.82 18.30 -30.84
CA GLU A 50 -19.14 17.32 -30.01
C GLU A 50 -20.05 17.04 -28.80
N PRO A 51 -20.41 15.78 -28.54
CA PRO A 51 -21.25 15.45 -27.40
C PRO A 51 -20.55 15.96 -26.14
N ALA A 52 -21.27 16.74 -25.34
CA ALA A 52 -20.76 17.29 -24.08
C ALA A 52 -20.11 16.17 -23.26
N PRO A 53 -18.94 16.43 -22.64
CA PRO A 53 -18.25 15.43 -21.85
C PRO A 53 -19.21 14.88 -20.79
N PRO A 54 -19.19 13.56 -20.53
CA PRO A 54 -20.11 12.95 -19.58
C PRO A 54 -19.97 13.64 -18.22
N GLU A 55 -21.09 14.10 -17.68
CA GLU A 55 -21.13 14.75 -16.37
C GLU A 55 -20.57 13.80 -15.31
N HIS A 56 -19.80 14.35 -14.36
CA HIS A 56 -19.18 13.57 -13.29
C HIS A 56 -20.26 12.80 -12.50
N PRO A 57 -20.09 11.50 -12.20
CA PRO A 57 -21.14 10.65 -11.61
C PRO A 57 -21.65 11.14 -10.24
N CYS A 58 -20.90 12.05 -9.60
CA CYS A 58 -21.24 12.67 -8.33
C CYS A 58 -21.84 14.09 -8.42
N ALA A 59 -21.94 14.71 -9.59
CA ALA A 59 -22.30 16.12 -9.72
C ALA A 59 -23.68 16.41 -9.08
N GLU A 60 -24.70 15.64 -9.45
CA GLU A 60 -26.07 15.79 -8.93
C GLU A 60 -26.13 15.62 -7.39
N PHE A 61 -25.45 14.61 -6.85
CA PHE A 61 -25.49 14.30 -5.43
C PHE A 61 -24.72 15.32 -4.59
N SER A 62 -23.57 15.79 -5.08
CA SER A 62 -22.82 16.86 -4.43
C SER A 62 -23.63 18.16 -4.36
N ALA A 63 -24.34 18.50 -5.44
CA ALA A 63 -25.24 19.64 -5.48
C ALA A 63 -26.48 19.49 -4.59
N LYS A 64 -26.97 18.27 -4.32
CA LYS A 64 -28.11 18.05 -3.43
C LYS A 64 -27.71 18.02 -1.95
N LEU A 65 -26.67 17.28 -1.61
CA LEU A 65 -26.31 16.96 -0.23
C LEU A 65 -25.34 17.98 0.39
N CYS A 66 -24.58 18.70 -0.46
CA CYS A 66 -23.44 19.51 -0.02
C CYS A 66 -23.49 20.97 -0.54
N GLN A 67 -24.70 21.51 -0.72
CA GLN A 67 -24.97 22.85 -1.30
C GLN A 67 -24.18 24.01 -0.68
N LYS A 68 -23.87 23.92 0.62
CA LYS A 68 -23.20 24.99 1.36
C LYS A 68 -21.68 24.93 1.23
N THR A 69 -21.17 23.89 0.60
CA THR A 69 -19.75 23.59 0.60
C THR A 69 -19.11 24.09 -0.68
N ARG A 70 -18.24 25.09 -0.57
CA ARG A 70 -17.52 25.67 -1.72
C ARG A 70 -16.10 25.16 -1.85
N ASP A 71 -15.52 24.70 -0.75
CA ASP A 71 -14.18 24.14 -0.74
C ASP A 71 -14.22 22.67 -1.25
N PRO A 72 -13.39 22.30 -2.24
CA PRO A 72 -13.37 20.94 -2.79
C PRO A 72 -13.11 19.85 -1.74
N LEU A 73 -12.41 20.18 -0.66
CA LEU A 73 -12.05 19.23 0.37
C LEU A 73 -13.19 19.05 1.39
N ASP A 74 -13.82 20.14 1.81
CA ASP A 74 -15.05 20.06 2.60
C ASP A 74 -16.15 19.33 1.81
N MET A 75 -16.16 19.46 0.47
CA MET A 75 -17.10 18.74 -0.41
C MET A 75 -16.91 17.23 -0.30
N LEU A 76 -15.66 16.75 -0.39
CA LEU A 76 -15.33 15.33 -0.22
C LEU A 76 -15.71 14.82 1.18
N LEU A 77 -15.49 15.61 2.23
CA LEU A 77 -15.90 15.26 3.59
C LEU A 77 -17.42 15.16 3.74
N CYS A 78 -18.15 16.12 3.15
CA CYS A 78 -19.61 16.10 3.13
C CYS A 78 -20.14 14.87 2.40
N MET A 79 -19.57 14.55 1.23
CA MET A 79 -19.93 13.36 0.46
C MET A 79 -19.64 12.07 1.23
N LYS A 80 -18.53 12.02 1.99
CA LYS A 80 -18.22 10.89 2.87
C LYS A 80 -19.27 10.66 3.94
N ARG A 81 -19.68 11.75 4.60
CA ARG A 81 -20.68 11.69 5.68
C ARG A 81 -22.06 11.27 5.15
N ASN A 82 -22.32 11.50 3.87
CA ASN A 82 -23.58 11.14 3.21
C ASN A 82 -23.39 10.00 2.19
N SER A 83 -22.39 9.12 2.38
CA SER A 83 -22.05 8.09 1.39
C SER A 83 -23.23 7.18 1.03
N ASP A 84 -24.10 6.91 1.99
CA ASP A 84 -25.26 6.02 1.82
C ASP A 84 -26.35 6.64 0.92
N GLY A 85 -26.34 7.97 0.76
CA GLY A 85 -27.24 8.70 -0.14
C GLY A 85 -26.68 8.93 -1.55
N LEU A 86 -25.45 8.51 -1.83
CA LEU A 86 -24.82 8.65 -3.15
C LEU A 86 -25.23 7.51 -4.10
N SER A 87 -25.26 7.78 -5.41
CA SER A 87 -25.42 6.71 -6.41
C SER A 87 -24.29 5.68 -6.33
N PRO A 88 -24.52 4.41 -6.72
CA PRO A 88 -23.47 3.39 -6.75
C PRO A 88 -22.23 3.81 -7.56
N ALA A 89 -22.43 4.47 -8.70
CA ALA A 89 -21.36 4.98 -9.54
C ALA A 89 -20.52 6.05 -8.80
N CYS A 90 -21.19 6.99 -8.13
CA CYS A 90 -20.50 8.00 -7.34
C CYS A 90 -19.76 7.39 -6.13
N GLN A 91 -20.35 6.41 -5.46
CA GLN A 91 -19.68 5.71 -4.36
C GLN A 91 -18.42 4.97 -4.82
N GLU A 92 -18.43 4.39 -6.02
CA GLU A 92 -17.27 3.71 -6.59
C GLU A 92 -16.15 4.68 -6.95
N GLU A 93 -16.48 5.79 -7.60
CA GLU A 93 -15.54 6.90 -7.90
C GLU A 93 -14.91 7.45 -6.61
N LEU A 94 -15.74 7.77 -5.62
CA LEU A 94 -15.29 8.31 -4.33
C LEU A 94 -14.39 7.31 -3.58
N ARG A 95 -14.73 6.01 -3.64
CA ARG A 95 -13.87 4.94 -3.11
C ARG A 95 -12.54 4.86 -3.86
N ALA A 96 -12.53 4.96 -5.19
CA ALA A 96 -11.31 4.93 -5.98
C ALA A 96 -10.40 6.12 -5.65
N GLN A 97 -10.99 7.32 -5.52
CA GLN A 97 -10.25 8.53 -5.16
C GLN A 97 -9.65 8.46 -3.75
N TRP A 98 -10.38 7.93 -2.77
CA TRP A 98 -9.82 7.71 -1.43
C TRP A 98 -8.83 6.57 -1.36
N GLN A 99 -8.96 5.54 -2.20
CA GLN A 99 -7.93 4.52 -2.32
C GLN A 99 -6.63 5.11 -2.88
N ALA A 100 -6.71 6.11 -3.76
CA ALA A 100 -5.56 6.84 -4.25
C ALA A 100 -4.94 7.78 -3.18
N ASN A 101 -5.76 8.37 -2.30
CA ASN A 101 -5.31 9.25 -1.21
C ASN A 101 -6.07 8.99 0.11
N PRO A 102 -5.73 7.92 0.85
CA PRO A 102 -6.49 7.51 2.04
C PRO A 102 -6.40 8.52 3.19
N CYS A 103 -5.39 9.41 3.16
CA CYS A 103 -5.19 10.46 4.16
C CYS A 103 -5.90 11.78 3.87
N GLN A 104 -6.48 11.96 2.69
CA GLN A 104 -7.09 13.23 2.32
C GLN A 104 -8.24 13.64 3.26
N PRO A 105 -9.18 12.75 3.66
CA PRO A 105 -10.22 13.10 4.61
C PRO A 105 -9.67 13.50 5.99
N ASP A 106 -8.63 12.81 6.46
CA ASP A 106 -8.02 13.11 7.76
C ASP A 106 -7.23 14.43 7.72
N ALA A 107 -6.48 14.67 6.64
CA ALA A 107 -5.83 15.95 6.39
C ALA A 107 -6.84 17.12 6.36
N ALA A 108 -8.00 16.91 5.74
CA ALA A 108 -9.07 17.89 5.70
C ALA A 108 -9.66 18.20 7.07
N MET A 109 -9.81 17.17 7.89
CA MET A 109 -10.47 17.29 9.18
C MET A 109 -9.54 17.90 10.23
N PHE A 110 -8.31 17.39 10.30
CA PHE A 110 -7.37 17.70 11.37
C PHE A 110 -6.31 18.74 10.96
N CYS A 111 -6.01 18.85 9.67
CA CYS A 111 -4.89 19.66 9.17
C CYS A 111 -5.32 20.88 8.34
N LYS A 112 -6.44 21.51 8.73
CA LYS A 112 -6.91 22.76 8.12
C LYS A 112 -5.86 23.86 8.33
N GLY A 113 -5.12 24.20 7.28
CA GLY A 113 -4.08 25.23 7.31
C GLY A 113 -2.66 24.74 7.07
N ALA A 114 -2.46 23.42 6.94
CA ALA A 114 -1.21 22.88 6.42
C ALA A 114 -1.06 23.26 4.93
N LYS A 115 -0.13 24.16 4.62
CA LYS A 115 0.07 24.68 3.26
C LYS A 115 1.13 23.92 2.47
N ASP A 116 1.93 23.12 3.16
CA ASP A 116 3.10 22.45 2.61
C ASP A 116 3.22 21.03 3.20
N PRO A 117 3.99 20.13 2.55
CA PRO A 117 4.13 18.75 3.00
C PRO A 117 4.71 18.61 4.42
N GLU A 118 5.51 19.56 4.89
CA GLU A 118 6.14 19.52 6.22
C GLU A 118 5.19 20.00 7.32
N SER A 119 4.38 21.03 7.07
CA SER A 119 3.28 21.41 7.97
C SER A 119 2.18 20.35 8.02
N LEU A 120 1.84 19.73 6.88
CA LEU A 120 0.88 18.62 6.84
C LEU A 120 1.38 17.42 7.62
N GLN A 121 2.65 17.08 7.42
CA GLN A 121 3.29 16.03 8.18
C GLN A 121 3.26 16.33 9.68
N ARG A 122 3.64 17.53 10.13
CA ARG A 122 3.59 17.89 11.56
C ARG A 122 2.19 17.74 12.14
N CYS A 123 1.17 18.19 11.41
CA CYS A 123 -0.21 18.03 11.82
C CYS A 123 -0.62 16.56 11.95
N TRP A 124 -0.30 15.70 10.98
CA TRP A 124 -0.60 14.26 11.08
C TRP A 124 0.02 13.60 12.31
N ILE A 125 1.15 14.12 12.80
CA ILE A 125 1.80 13.61 14.02
C ILE A 125 1.03 14.03 15.27
N GLU A 126 0.49 15.23 15.27
CA GLU A 126 -0.30 15.76 16.40
C GLU A 126 -1.64 15.05 16.52
N HIS A 127 -2.22 14.65 15.40
CA HIS A 127 -3.52 13.97 15.33
C HIS A 127 -3.42 12.46 15.02
N LEU A 128 -2.26 11.84 15.28
CA LEU A 128 -2.02 10.46 14.87
C LEU A 128 -3.01 9.45 15.48
N ASP A 129 -3.50 9.73 16.69
CA ASP A 129 -4.48 8.88 17.37
C ASP A 129 -5.93 9.16 16.92
N GLU A 130 -6.14 10.22 16.13
CA GLU A 130 -7.45 10.65 15.63
C GLU A 130 -7.63 10.37 14.12
N ILE A 131 -6.54 10.19 13.36
CA ILE A 131 -6.61 9.85 11.93
C ILE A 131 -7.19 8.45 11.70
N SER A 132 -7.90 8.29 10.59
CA SER A 132 -8.53 7.04 10.21
C SER A 132 -7.52 5.90 9.97
N SER A 133 -7.94 4.66 10.26
CA SER A 133 -7.10 3.46 10.04
C SER A 133 -6.56 3.34 8.61
N PRO A 134 -7.33 3.61 7.53
CA PRO A 134 -6.79 3.62 6.17
C PRO A 134 -5.63 4.60 5.96
N CYS A 135 -5.75 5.83 6.46
CA CYS A 135 -4.66 6.79 6.38
C CYS A 135 -3.46 6.32 7.20
N LEU A 136 -3.69 5.85 8.43
CA LEU A 136 -2.62 5.40 9.29
C LEU A 136 -1.85 4.20 8.70
N ASN A 137 -2.53 3.31 7.98
CA ASN A 137 -1.89 2.23 7.19
C ASN A 137 -1.01 2.81 6.07
N PHE A 138 -1.55 3.75 5.30
CA PHE A 138 -0.80 4.41 4.23
C PHE A 138 0.43 5.17 4.73
N LEU A 139 0.31 5.90 5.83
CA LEU A 139 1.45 6.57 6.47
C LEU A 139 2.51 5.55 6.89
N ARG A 140 2.12 4.40 7.45
CA ARG A 140 3.06 3.32 7.79
C ARG A 140 3.85 2.82 6.59
N GLU A 141 3.20 2.64 5.44
CA GLU A 141 3.82 2.14 4.20
C GLU A 141 4.73 3.18 3.54
N THR A 142 4.35 4.46 3.57
CA THR A 142 5.05 5.55 2.88
C THR A 142 6.29 6.09 3.60
N ASN A 143 6.85 5.34 4.55
CA ASN A 143 8.02 5.69 5.37
C ASN A 143 7.79 6.82 6.38
N PHE A 144 6.55 7.12 6.74
CA PHE A 144 6.23 8.11 7.78
C PHE A 144 7.00 7.88 9.10
N PRO A 145 7.14 6.65 9.65
CA PRO A 145 7.85 6.42 10.92
C PRO A 145 9.28 6.96 10.96
N LYS A 146 9.97 6.98 9.81
CA LYS A 146 11.38 7.40 9.75
C LYS A 146 11.58 8.87 10.06
N LYS A 147 10.63 9.71 9.65
CA LYS A 147 10.73 11.16 9.85
C LYS A 147 10.41 11.54 11.29
N LEU A 148 9.56 10.76 11.95
CA LEU A 148 9.04 10.99 13.30
C LEU A 148 10.05 10.65 14.36
N CYS A 149 10.76 9.54 14.13
CA CYS A 149 11.85 9.11 14.97
C CYS A 149 13.19 9.69 14.50
N ARG A 150 13.22 10.66 13.57
CA ARG A 150 14.48 11.17 13.01
C ARG A 150 15.32 11.89 14.06
N ASP A 151 14.69 12.77 14.84
CA ASP A 151 15.37 13.54 15.87
C ASP A 151 15.81 12.65 17.02
N ASP A 152 14.94 11.74 17.45
CA ASP A 152 15.28 10.70 18.43
C ASP A 152 16.41 9.80 17.92
N ALA A 153 16.41 9.40 16.64
CA ALA A 153 17.49 8.61 16.07
C ALA A 153 18.82 9.39 16.05
N LYS A 154 18.79 10.67 15.69
CA LYS A 154 19.99 11.51 15.66
C LYS A 154 20.56 11.72 17.07
N LYS A 155 19.68 11.94 18.05
CA LYS A 155 20.05 12.20 19.45
C LYS A 155 20.46 10.94 20.20
N LEU A 156 19.68 9.87 20.08
CA LEU A 156 19.80 8.66 20.88
C LEU A 156 20.61 7.57 20.18
N CYS A 157 20.72 7.60 18.86
CA CYS A 157 21.37 6.56 18.04
C CYS A 157 22.38 7.12 17.03
N PRO A 158 23.33 8.00 17.43
CA PRO A 158 24.26 8.64 16.49
C PRO A 158 25.24 7.66 15.83
N ALA A 159 25.54 6.54 16.49
CA ALA A 159 26.46 5.51 15.96
C ALA A 159 25.80 4.58 14.93
N ALA A 160 24.47 4.57 14.83
CA ALA A 160 23.76 3.71 13.89
C ALA A 160 23.78 4.32 12.48
N GLN A 161 24.34 3.60 11.52
CA GLN A 161 24.51 4.05 10.15
C GLN A 161 23.41 3.50 9.23
N GLY A 162 22.99 2.25 9.47
CA GLY A 162 21.94 1.56 8.72
C GLY A 162 20.51 1.86 9.18
N ARG A 163 19.52 1.55 8.33
CA ARG A 163 18.09 1.63 8.71
C ARG A 163 17.77 0.66 9.84
N GLY A 164 18.16 -0.61 9.68
CA GLY A 164 17.98 -1.63 10.71
C GLY A 164 18.64 -1.19 12.02
N GLU A 165 19.91 -0.76 11.98
CA GLU A 165 20.67 -0.34 13.18
C GLU A 165 19.98 0.79 13.94
N LYS A 166 19.46 1.79 13.21
CA LYS A 166 18.72 2.89 13.83
C LYS A 166 17.45 2.37 14.49
N GLN A 167 16.70 1.51 13.80
CA GLN A 167 15.46 0.97 14.34
C GLN A 167 15.71 0.10 15.57
N GLU A 168 16.68 -0.80 15.54
CA GLU A 168 17.08 -1.63 16.69
C GLU A 168 17.52 -0.75 17.87
N CYS A 169 18.35 0.26 17.61
CA CYS A 169 18.79 1.19 18.65
C CYS A 169 17.61 1.96 19.27
N LEU A 170 16.66 2.44 18.45
CA LEU A 170 15.46 3.12 18.93
C LEU A 170 14.58 2.19 19.76
N LEU A 171 14.41 0.93 19.34
CA LEU A 171 13.63 -0.07 20.08
C LEU A 171 14.26 -0.40 21.45
N LYS A 172 15.60 -0.48 21.53
CA LYS A 172 16.30 -0.63 22.81
C LYS A 172 16.16 0.59 23.73
N LYS A 173 15.77 1.74 23.17
CA LYS A 173 15.64 3.02 23.87
C LYS A 173 14.19 3.53 23.93
N LEU A 174 13.18 2.67 23.82
CA LEU A 174 11.76 3.03 23.79
C LEU A 174 11.35 4.06 24.86
N SER A 175 11.85 3.90 26.10
CA SER A 175 11.54 4.80 27.22
C SER A 175 12.20 6.19 27.14
N ALA A 176 13.28 6.33 26.36
CA ALA A 176 13.99 7.59 26.15
C ALA A 176 13.52 8.34 24.88
N LEU A 177 12.70 7.70 24.05
CA LEU A 177 12.11 8.32 22.87
C LEU A 177 11.12 9.43 23.25
N SER A 178 10.96 10.39 22.36
CA SER A 178 9.83 11.33 22.39
C SER A 178 8.50 10.55 22.43
N PRO A 179 7.45 11.09 23.07
CA PRO A 179 6.14 10.44 23.13
C PRO A 179 5.63 10.01 21.75
N LYS A 180 5.79 10.88 20.74
CA LYS A 180 5.39 10.65 19.36
C LYS A 180 6.11 9.45 18.72
N CYS A 181 7.45 9.41 18.79
CA CYS A 181 8.21 8.28 18.25
C CYS A 181 7.91 6.98 19.02
N ARG A 182 7.75 7.07 20.35
CA ARG A 182 7.42 5.93 21.20
C ARG A 182 6.09 5.28 20.82
N THR A 183 5.01 6.06 20.66
CA THR A 183 3.69 5.54 20.28
C THR A 183 3.77 4.75 18.97
N ILE A 184 4.45 5.32 17.98
CA ILE A 184 4.54 4.72 16.64
C ILE A 184 5.41 3.47 16.64
N LEU A 185 6.57 3.51 17.31
CA LEU A 185 7.42 2.33 17.42
C LEU A 185 6.76 1.21 18.23
N SER A 186 6.01 1.54 19.28
CA SER A 186 5.30 0.54 20.10
C SER A 186 4.24 -0.19 19.27
N ARG A 187 3.35 0.56 18.61
CA ARG A 187 2.33 -0.03 17.71
C ARG A 187 2.99 -0.84 16.59
N TYR A 188 4.06 -0.32 16.00
CA TYR A 188 4.79 -1.04 14.96
C TYR A 188 5.36 -2.37 15.45
N THR A 189 5.90 -2.42 16.68
CA THR A 189 6.39 -3.69 17.26
C THR A 189 5.29 -4.66 17.61
N GLU A 190 4.10 -4.18 17.98
CA GLU A 190 2.94 -5.03 18.24
C GLU A 190 2.43 -5.70 16.96
N GLU A 191 2.37 -4.95 15.86
CA GLU A 191 1.86 -5.44 14.58
C GLU A 191 2.88 -6.26 13.79
N HIS A 192 4.18 -5.95 13.97
CA HIS A 192 5.28 -6.56 13.25
C HIS A 192 6.41 -7.00 14.18
N PRO A 193 6.13 -7.89 15.15
CA PRO A 193 7.07 -8.25 16.21
C PRO A 193 8.37 -8.83 15.68
N CYS A 194 8.35 -9.47 14.50
CA CYS A 194 9.52 -10.07 13.88
C CYS A 194 10.22 -9.24 12.80
N ARG A 195 9.78 -8.00 12.52
CA ARG A 195 10.30 -7.28 11.33
C ARG A 195 11.76 -6.89 11.45
N VAL A 196 12.17 -6.38 12.62
CA VAL A 196 13.57 -6.03 12.87
C VAL A 196 14.44 -7.28 12.85
N ASP A 197 14.03 -8.31 13.58
CA ASP A 197 14.71 -9.60 13.60
C ASP A 197 14.84 -10.22 12.19
N LYS A 198 13.80 -10.09 11.37
CA LYS A 198 13.83 -10.52 9.97
C LYS A 198 14.89 -9.77 9.17
N GLU A 199 14.95 -8.45 9.29
CA GLU A 199 15.87 -7.61 8.50
C GLU A 199 17.34 -7.88 8.85
N PHE A 200 17.64 -8.16 10.12
CA PHE A 200 19.01 -8.42 10.59
C PHE A 200 19.46 -9.86 10.44
N TYR A 201 18.64 -10.82 10.88
CA TYR A 201 19.06 -12.21 11.01
C TYR A 201 18.52 -13.10 9.90
N CYS A 202 17.46 -12.66 9.20
CA CYS A 202 16.72 -13.48 8.25
C CYS A 202 16.45 -12.80 6.90
N LYS A 203 17.40 -11.96 6.45
CA LYS A 203 17.28 -11.24 5.19
C LYS A 203 17.08 -12.18 3.99
N ASP A 204 17.70 -13.36 4.02
CA ASP A 204 17.65 -14.36 2.95
C ASP A 204 16.47 -15.35 3.09
N ALA A 205 15.66 -15.22 4.14
CA ALA A 205 14.53 -16.13 4.36
C ALA A 205 13.38 -15.93 3.34
N GLY A 206 13.40 -14.83 2.58
CA GLY A 206 12.33 -14.44 1.66
C GLY A 206 11.03 -14.07 2.39
N ASP A 207 9.91 -14.12 1.67
CA ASP A 207 8.58 -13.78 2.19
C ASP A 207 7.72 -15.00 2.53
N ASN A 208 8.28 -16.21 2.39
CA ASN A 208 7.56 -17.41 2.78
C ASN A 208 7.63 -17.59 4.32
N ALA A 209 6.48 -17.86 4.94
CA ALA A 209 6.38 -17.97 6.40
C ALA A 209 7.27 -19.10 6.97
N LEU A 210 7.45 -20.18 6.22
CA LEU A 210 8.20 -21.36 6.67
C LEU A 210 9.71 -21.07 6.80
N GLY A 211 10.28 -20.40 5.81
CA GLY A 211 11.67 -19.98 5.74
C GLY A 211 11.98 -18.94 6.81
N LEU A 212 11.05 -17.99 7.03
CA LEU A 212 11.15 -17.07 8.14
C LEU A 212 11.19 -17.83 9.48
N LEU A 213 10.24 -18.73 9.75
CA LEU A 213 10.22 -19.51 11.00
C LEU A 213 11.46 -20.39 11.18
N ARG A 214 12.00 -21.00 10.12
CA ARG A 214 13.26 -21.76 10.19
C ARG A 214 14.46 -20.86 10.49
N CYS A 215 14.49 -19.67 9.91
CA CYS A 215 15.54 -18.72 10.17
C CYS A 215 15.50 -18.17 11.61
N LEU A 216 14.31 -17.78 12.09
CA LEU A 216 14.13 -17.29 13.46
C LEU A 216 14.53 -18.36 14.48
N ASP A 217 14.21 -19.63 14.22
CA ASP A 217 14.61 -20.76 15.06
C ASP A 217 16.14 -20.95 15.13
N ARG A 218 16.85 -20.75 14.01
CA ARG A 218 18.32 -20.81 13.96
C ARG A 218 19.00 -19.64 14.67
N ASN A 219 18.31 -18.51 14.80
CA ASN A 219 18.82 -17.29 15.44
C ASN A 219 18.12 -17.02 16.78
N ARG A 220 17.60 -18.06 17.44
CA ARG A 220 16.71 -17.94 18.60
C ARG A 220 17.31 -17.10 19.75
N ASP A 221 18.62 -17.14 19.92
CA ASP A 221 19.40 -16.40 20.91
C ASP A 221 19.61 -14.92 20.57
N LYS A 222 19.40 -14.53 19.31
CA LYS A 222 19.64 -13.18 18.79
C LYS A 222 18.37 -12.38 18.53
N VAL A 223 17.25 -13.07 18.35
CA VAL A 223 15.97 -12.46 18.05
C VAL A 223 15.28 -11.93 19.32
N THR A 224 14.45 -10.90 19.17
CA THR A 224 13.74 -10.30 20.30
C THR A 224 12.72 -11.27 20.93
N PRO A 225 12.44 -11.17 22.26
CA PRO A 225 11.40 -11.98 22.91
C PRO A 225 10.02 -11.85 22.27
N ALA A 226 9.64 -10.64 21.84
CA ALA A 226 8.38 -10.39 21.15
C ALA A 226 8.29 -11.18 19.82
N CYS A 227 9.37 -11.21 19.04
CA CYS A 227 9.40 -12.03 17.83
C CYS A 227 9.33 -13.53 18.13
N LEU A 228 10.04 -14.00 19.17
CA LEU A 228 10.00 -15.41 19.54
C LEU A 228 8.59 -15.88 19.91
N GLU A 229 7.87 -15.08 20.69
CA GLU A 229 6.49 -15.36 21.05
C GLU A 229 5.59 -15.38 19.81
N HIS A 230 5.72 -14.39 18.92
CA HIS A 230 4.96 -14.37 17.67
C HIS A 230 5.29 -15.56 16.75
N ALA A 231 6.57 -15.93 16.63
CA ALA A 231 7.01 -17.07 15.85
C ALA A 231 6.46 -18.39 16.41
N LYS A 232 6.37 -18.52 17.74
CA LYS A 232 5.72 -19.65 18.40
C LYS A 232 4.22 -19.72 18.05
N ASN A 233 3.51 -18.59 18.13
CA ASN A 233 2.09 -18.52 17.77
C ASN A 233 1.85 -18.88 16.29
N LEU A 234 2.69 -18.36 15.39
CA LEU A 234 2.66 -18.73 13.96
C LEU A 234 2.97 -20.21 13.75
N SER A 235 3.92 -20.77 14.50
CA SER A 235 4.24 -22.20 14.46
C SER A 235 3.06 -23.05 14.93
N ASP A 236 2.34 -22.62 15.96
CA ASP A 236 1.19 -23.35 16.49
C ASP A 236 -0.03 -23.27 15.55
N GLN A 237 -0.16 -22.19 14.77
CA GLN A 237 -1.13 -22.08 13.66
C GLN A 237 -0.77 -22.95 12.45
N GLN A 238 0.46 -23.45 12.36
CA GLN A 238 0.94 -24.32 11.28
C GLN A 238 1.08 -25.76 11.80
N PRO A 239 -0.01 -26.56 11.80
CA PRO A 239 -0.03 -27.88 12.44
C PRO A 239 0.99 -28.87 11.87
N CYS A 240 1.48 -28.64 10.65
CA CYS A 240 2.51 -29.46 10.01
C CYS A 240 3.95 -29.02 10.26
N LEU A 241 4.18 -27.86 10.88
CA LEU A 241 5.53 -27.31 11.00
C LEU A 241 6.45 -28.17 11.88
N ARG A 242 5.92 -28.66 13.00
CA ARG A 242 6.68 -29.54 13.91
C ARG A 242 7.05 -30.86 13.23
N ASP A 243 6.12 -31.44 12.49
CA ASP A 243 6.35 -32.68 11.73
C ASP A 243 7.35 -32.45 10.59
N PHE A 244 7.23 -31.33 9.88
CA PHE A 244 8.18 -30.96 8.83
C PHE A 244 9.60 -30.83 9.40
N LYS A 245 9.78 -30.10 10.51
CA LYS A 245 11.10 -29.98 11.15
C LYS A 245 11.67 -31.33 11.62
N LYS A 246 10.80 -32.22 12.11
CA LYS A 246 11.20 -33.52 12.66
C LYS A 246 11.55 -34.54 11.57
N LEU A 247 10.73 -34.60 10.52
CA LEU A 247 10.73 -35.66 9.52
C LEU A 247 11.44 -35.24 8.22
N CYS A 248 11.45 -33.94 7.91
CA CYS A 248 11.93 -33.39 6.63
C CYS A 248 13.11 -32.42 6.82
N LYS A 249 14.17 -32.86 7.52
CA LYS A 249 15.30 -31.97 7.89
C LYS A 249 16.03 -31.37 6.69
N ASP A 250 16.18 -32.16 5.63
CA ASP A 250 16.95 -31.81 4.42
C ASP A 250 16.07 -31.33 3.27
N ALA A 251 14.74 -31.49 3.39
CA ALA A 251 13.82 -31.02 2.38
C ALA A 251 13.83 -29.48 2.31
N SER A 252 13.84 -28.99 1.08
CA SER A 252 13.55 -27.58 0.80
C SER A 252 12.07 -27.27 1.08
N ILE A 253 11.75 -25.98 1.09
CA ILE A 253 10.39 -25.50 1.29
C ILE A 253 9.47 -25.95 0.15
N ASP A 254 10.01 -26.03 -1.08
CA ASP A 254 9.26 -26.49 -2.25
C ASP A 254 8.99 -28.00 -2.20
N GLU A 255 9.88 -28.77 -1.56
CA GLU A 255 9.74 -30.20 -1.34
C GLU A 255 8.90 -30.54 -0.08
N ALA A 256 8.61 -29.55 0.77
CA ALA A 256 7.98 -29.77 2.07
C ALA A 256 6.67 -30.55 1.98
N LYS A 257 5.87 -30.27 0.94
CA LYS A 257 4.62 -30.99 0.72
C LYS A 257 4.86 -32.46 0.37
N SER A 258 5.79 -32.74 -0.55
CA SER A 258 6.08 -34.12 -0.99
C SER A 258 6.65 -34.92 0.17
N CYS A 259 7.63 -34.36 0.89
CA CYS A 259 8.23 -35.03 2.05
C CYS A 259 7.19 -35.34 3.14
N LEU A 260 6.33 -34.38 3.50
CA LEU A 260 5.26 -34.65 4.48
C LEU A 260 4.28 -35.74 4.02
N GLN A 261 4.04 -35.87 2.71
CA GLN A 261 3.17 -36.91 2.16
C GLN A 261 3.80 -38.29 2.25
N GLU A 262 5.11 -38.41 2.04
CA GLU A 262 5.87 -39.65 2.20
C GLU A 262 5.88 -40.13 3.66
N HIS A 263 5.84 -39.19 4.61
CA HIS A 263 5.79 -39.48 6.04
C HIS A 263 4.38 -39.58 6.63
N GLY A 264 3.34 -39.84 5.83
CA GLY A 264 1.93 -39.76 6.22
C GLY A 264 1.57 -40.42 7.57
N ASP A 265 2.10 -41.61 7.84
CA ASP A 265 1.84 -42.36 9.08
C ASP A 265 2.63 -41.82 10.30
N ALA A 266 3.76 -41.16 10.06
CA ALA A 266 4.60 -40.54 11.09
C ALA A 266 4.18 -39.10 11.43
N LEU A 267 3.27 -38.50 10.67
CA LEU A 267 2.74 -37.16 10.93
C LEU A 267 1.94 -37.12 12.25
N SER A 268 1.87 -35.95 12.87
CA SER A 268 0.95 -35.70 13.97
C SER A 268 -0.52 -35.75 13.50
N PRO A 269 -1.47 -36.07 14.39
CA PRO A 269 -2.90 -36.00 14.07
C PRO A 269 -3.32 -34.63 13.53
N ALA A 270 -2.79 -33.54 14.11
CA ALA A 270 -3.07 -32.17 13.69
C ALA A 270 -2.59 -31.92 12.24
N CYS A 271 -1.38 -32.33 11.89
CA CYS A 271 -0.89 -32.16 10.52
C CYS A 271 -1.68 -33.00 9.52
N ARG A 272 -1.93 -34.29 9.83
CA ARG A 272 -2.74 -35.16 8.98
C ARG A 272 -4.11 -34.56 8.68
N GLN A 273 -4.81 -34.09 9.71
CA GLN A 273 -6.11 -33.46 9.55
C GLN A 273 -6.03 -32.20 8.68
N SER A 274 -5.01 -31.36 8.87
CA SER A 274 -4.79 -30.17 8.03
C SER A 274 -4.56 -30.51 6.55
N LEU A 275 -3.76 -31.54 6.26
CA LEU A 275 -3.53 -32.01 4.89
C LEU A 275 -4.83 -32.53 4.24
N ILE A 276 -5.66 -33.27 4.99
CA ILE A 276 -6.98 -33.74 4.54
C ILE A 276 -7.93 -32.57 4.25
N GLN A 277 -8.02 -31.59 5.16
CA GLN A 277 -8.87 -30.41 4.98
C GLN A 277 -8.46 -29.60 3.74
N LYS A 278 -7.16 -29.37 3.55
CA LYS A 278 -6.63 -28.69 2.35
C LYS A 278 -6.93 -29.47 1.06
N LYS A 279 -6.88 -30.80 1.08
CA LYS A 279 -7.25 -31.64 -0.07
C LYS A 279 -8.74 -31.48 -0.42
N LYS A 280 -9.62 -31.46 0.58
CA LYS A 280 -11.06 -31.21 0.38
C LYS A 280 -11.35 -29.82 -0.20
N ALA A 281 -10.70 -28.78 0.33
CA ALA A 281 -10.85 -27.40 -0.15
C ALA A 281 -10.42 -27.23 -1.63
N ARG A 282 -9.38 -27.95 -2.07
CA ARG A 282 -8.93 -27.93 -3.47
C ARG A 282 -9.82 -28.77 -4.39
N GLY A 283 -10.36 -29.89 -3.90
CA GLY A 283 -11.26 -30.75 -4.68
C GLY A 283 -12.61 -30.10 -5.02
N GLY A 284 -13.09 -29.16 -4.21
CA GLY A 284 -14.40 -28.50 -4.41
C GLY A 284 -14.43 -27.39 -5.47
N LYS A 285 -13.29 -26.86 -5.93
CA LYS A 285 -13.23 -25.68 -6.81
C LYS A 285 -12.93 -25.97 -8.28
N GLY A 286 -12.80 -27.24 -8.65
CA GLY A 286 -12.30 -27.68 -9.97
C GLY A 286 -13.36 -27.98 -11.04
N ARG A 287 -14.65 -27.82 -10.78
CA ARG A 287 -15.72 -28.16 -11.75
C ARG A 287 -16.69 -27.00 -11.95
N GLY A 288 -16.32 -26.02 -12.77
CA GLY A 288 -17.30 -25.03 -13.22
C GLY A 288 -16.73 -23.69 -13.63
N ARG A 289 -15.92 -23.64 -14.70
CA ARG A 289 -15.82 -22.48 -15.61
C ARG A 289 -14.92 -22.79 -16.81
N GLY A 290 -15.24 -23.87 -17.51
CA GLY A 290 -14.91 -24.04 -18.94
C GLY A 290 -15.96 -23.36 -19.83
N GLY A 291 -16.55 -22.25 -19.38
CA GLY A 291 -17.43 -21.45 -20.23
C GLY A 291 -16.56 -20.78 -21.28
N LYS A 292 -16.54 -21.35 -22.48
CA LYS A 292 -15.95 -20.76 -23.68
C LYS A 292 -16.48 -19.33 -23.84
N ARG A 293 -15.74 -18.34 -23.35
CA ARG A 293 -15.96 -16.95 -23.77
C ARG A 293 -15.56 -16.91 -25.24
N LYS A 294 -16.54 -16.93 -26.14
CA LYS A 294 -16.33 -16.61 -27.56
C LYS A 294 -15.54 -15.31 -27.60
N ARG A 295 -14.35 -15.34 -28.20
CA ARG A 295 -13.65 -14.10 -28.57
C ARG A 295 -14.58 -13.35 -29.53
N PRO A 296 -14.91 -12.08 -29.29
CA PRO A 296 -15.56 -11.28 -30.30
C PRO A 296 -14.62 -11.15 -31.50
N ASP A 297 -15.16 -11.39 -32.69
CA ASP A 297 -14.44 -11.30 -33.96
C ASP A 297 -13.92 -9.88 -34.16
N ARG A 298 -12.64 -9.79 -34.54
CA ARG A 298 -11.98 -8.54 -34.90
C ARG A 298 -12.47 -8.12 -36.28
N PRO A 299 -13.01 -6.90 -36.48
CA PRO A 299 -13.43 -6.47 -37.81
C PRO A 299 -12.22 -6.36 -38.76
N PRO A 300 -12.40 -6.71 -40.05
CA PRO A 300 -11.37 -6.57 -41.07
C PRO A 300 -11.08 -5.08 -41.37
N LYS A 301 -9.84 -4.81 -41.76
CA LYS A 301 -9.34 -3.49 -42.18
C LYS A 301 -9.74 -3.18 -43.61
#